data_AF-A0A800AEA0-F1
#
_entry.id   AF-A0A800AEA0-F1
#
_cell.length_a   1.000
_cell.length_b   1.000
_cell.length_c   1.000
_cell.angle_alpha   90.00
_cell.angle_beta   90.00
_cell.angle_gamma   90.00
#
_symmetry.space_group_name_H-M   'P 1'
#
loop_
_entity.id
_entity.type
_entity.pdbx_description
1 polymer ?
#
loop_
_entity_poly.entity_id
_entity_poly.type
_entity_poly.pdbx_seq_one_letter_code
_entity_poly.pdbx_strand_id
1 'polypeptide(L)'
;MQFFNVKTSEELSDELHSVVKLLDSEIIEIESALGRVLATDVHSPVDLPDFNRSIMDGFAVRARDTFGASASLPAYLKITGEVLMGETTTLKISTGEAIKIATGGMLPANADAV
;
A
#
# COMPACT_ATOMS: atom_id res chain seq x y z
N MET A 1 6.42 60.29 -30.32
CA MET A 1 6.95 58.91 -30.32
C MET A 1 6.79 58.37 -28.91
N GLN A 2 6.02 57.30 -28.73
CA GLN A 2 5.85 56.68 -27.41
C GLN A 2 6.94 55.63 -27.28
N PHE A 3 7.95 55.90 -26.45
CA PHE A 3 9.00 54.93 -26.15
C PHE A 3 8.46 53.90 -25.15
N PHE A 4 8.74 52.62 -25.36
CA PHE A 4 8.44 51.59 -24.38
C PHE A 4 9.42 51.72 -23.20
N ASN A 5 8.89 51.75 -21.97
CA ASN A 5 9.71 51.64 -20.76
C ASN A 5 10.16 50.19 -20.62
N VAL A 6 11.48 49.95 -20.69
CA VAL A 6 12.06 48.62 -20.47
C VAL A 6 11.92 48.29 -18.99
N LYS A 7 11.27 47.17 -18.69
CA LYS A 7 11.19 46.59 -17.34
C LYS A 7 12.20 45.47 -17.21
N THR A 8 12.68 45.23 -15.99
CA THR A 8 13.49 44.05 -15.70
C THR A 8 12.63 42.79 -15.72
N SER A 9 13.25 41.62 -15.82
CA SER A 9 12.54 40.33 -15.75
C SER A 9 11.82 40.13 -14.41
N GLU A 10 12.38 40.65 -13.32
CA GLU A 10 11.80 40.57 -11.97
C GLU A 10 10.54 41.44 -11.87
N GLU A 11 10.62 42.70 -12.33
CA GLU A 11 9.47 43.62 -12.36
C GLU A 11 8.30 43.07 -13.18
N LEU A 12 8.60 42.42 -14.31
CA LEU A 12 7.59 41.78 -15.14
C LEU A 12 6.97 40.55 -14.44
N SER A 13 7.78 39.76 -13.74
CA SER A 13 7.31 38.58 -13.02
C SER A 13 6.36 38.95 -11.89
N ASP A 14 6.72 39.98 -11.10
CA ASP A 14 5.89 40.46 -9.99
C ASP A 14 4.57 41.05 -10.50
N GLU A 15 4.61 41.82 -11.58
CA GLU A 15 3.41 42.38 -12.20
C GLU A 15 2.51 41.26 -12.76
N LEU A 16 3.08 40.24 -13.40
CA LEU A 16 2.32 39.08 -13.89
C LEU A 16 1.67 38.29 -12.75
N HIS A 17 2.39 38.03 -11.66
CA HIS A 17 1.81 37.38 -10.48
C HIS A 17 0.68 38.21 -9.85
N SER A 18 0.75 39.55 -9.94
CA SER A 18 -0.28 40.43 -9.40
C SER A 18 -1.60 40.42 -10.21
N VAL A 19 -1.55 40.06 -11.49
CA VAL A 19 -2.73 40.05 -12.39
C VAL A 19 -3.28 38.65 -12.68
N VAL A 20 -2.46 37.61 -12.50
CA VAL A 20 -2.89 36.21 -12.68
C VAL A 20 -3.72 35.78 -11.49
N LYS A 21 -4.99 35.45 -11.75
CA LYS A 21 -5.88 34.85 -10.76
C LYS A 21 -5.77 33.34 -10.82
N LEU A 22 -5.76 32.71 -9.65
CA LEU A 22 -5.97 31.27 -9.55
C LEU A 22 -7.34 30.92 -10.13
N LEU A 23 -7.40 29.84 -10.89
CA LEU A 23 -8.64 29.28 -11.37
C LEU A 23 -9.36 28.56 -10.23
N ASP A 24 -10.69 28.50 -10.33
CA ASP A 24 -11.48 27.67 -9.43
C ASP A 24 -11.16 26.18 -9.63
N SER A 25 -11.42 25.39 -8.59
CA SER A 25 -11.28 23.93 -8.65
C SER A 25 -12.56 23.27 -9.19
N GLU A 26 -12.39 22.08 -9.74
CA GLU A 26 -13.50 21.24 -10.19
C GLU A 26 -13.24 19.78 -9.80
N ILE A 27 -14.32 19.01 -9.67
CA ILE A 27 -14.24 17.56 -9.49
C ILE A 27 -14.32 16.93 -10.88
N ILE A 28 -13.36 16.05 -11.17
CA ILE A 28 -13.23 15.37 -12.46
C ILE A 28 -13.04 13.88 -12.24
N GLU A 29 -13.31 13.09 -13.27
CA GLU A 29 -13.01 11.66 -13.30
C GLU A 29 -11.51 11.41 -13.36
N ILE A 30 -11.06 10.29 -12.78
CA ILE A 30 -9.63 9.96 -12.62
C ILE A 30 -8.90 9.81 -13.96
N GLU A 31 -9.61 9.34 -14.99
CA GLU A 31 -9.11 9.17 -16.35
C GLU A 31 -8.75 10.51 -17.01
N SER A 32 -9.34 11.61 -16.52
CA SER A 32 -9.09 12.98 -17.02
C SER A 32 -8.13 13.78 -16.13
N ALA A 33 -7.61 13.17 -15.06
CA ALA A 33 -6.75 13.88 -14.10
C ALA A 33 -5.29 14.05 -14.56
N LEU A 34 -4.85 13.33 -15.59
CA LEU A 34 -3.48 13.44 -16.10
C LEU A 34 -3.16 14.88 -16.54
N GLY A 35 -2.11 15.47 -15.97
CA GLY A 35 -1.67 16.85 -16.26
C GLY A 35 -2.41 17.94 -15.47
N ARG A 36 -3.33 17.58 -14.58
CA ARG A 36 -3.98 18.50 -13.66
C ARG A 36 -3.13 18.75 -12.42
N VAL A 37 -3.46 19.84 -11.69
CA VAL A 37 -2.88 20.16 -10.39
C VAL A 37 -3.93 19.90 -9.32
N LEU A 38 -3.56 19.21 -8.24
CA LEU A 38 -4.46 18.95 -7.12
C LEU A 38 -4.83 20.27 -6.43
N ALA A 39 -6.13 20.47 -6.20
CA ALA A 39 -6.63 21.63 -5.48
C ALA A 39 -6.47 21.49 -3.96
N THR A 40 -6.40 20.25 -3.45
CA THR A 40 -6.28 19.91 -2.03
C THR A 40 -5.45 18.64 -1.84
N ASP A 41 -4.95 18.43 -0.64
CA ASP A 41 -4.27 17.19 -0.25
C ASP A 41 -5.21 15.98 -0.38
N VAL A 42 -4.64 14.82 -0.70
CA VAL A 42 -5.36 13.54 -0.83
C VAL A 42 -4.78 12.54 0.17
N HIS A 43 -5.65 11.96 0.99
CA HIS A 43 -5.28 10.94 1.97
C HIS A 43 -5.93 9.59 1.60
N SER A 44 -5.24 8.49 1.91
CA SER A 44 -5.82 7.15 1.69
C SER A 44 -7.01 6.94 2.64
N PRO A 45 -8.17 6.50 2.15
CA PRO A 45 -9.31 6.18 3.01
C PRO A 45 -9.17 4.81 3.69
N VAL A 46 -8.19 3.99 3.27
CA VAL A 46 -8.01 2.60 3.71
C VAL A 46 -6.53 2.25 3.85
N ASP A 47 -6.24 1.21 4.64
CA ASP A 47 -4.93 0.57 4.66
C ASP A 47 -4.73 -0.28 3.41
N LEU A 48 -3.47 -0.41 2.96
CA LEU A 48 -3.09 -1.28 1.86
C LEU A 48 -1.79 -2.03 2.23
N PRO A 49 -1.82 -3.36 2.38
CA PRO A 49 -2.99 -4.24 2.29
C PRO A 49 -3.98 -4.04 3.45
N ASP A 50 -5.26 -4.32 3.21
CA ASP A 50 -6.36 -4.24 4.18
C ASP A 50 -6.35 -5.39 5.20
N PHE A 51 -5.51 -6.40 4.98
CA PHE A 51 -5.24 -7.51 5.90
C PHE A 51 -3.79 -7.98 5.82
N ASN A 52 -3.35 -8.74 6.83
CA ASN A 52 -2.05 -9.41 6.82
C ASN A 52 -2.03 -10.47 5.71
N ARG A 53 -1.22 -10.26 4.69
CA ARG A 53 -1.07 -11.17 3.54
C ARG A 53 0.31 -11.80 3.50
N SER A 54 0.40 -13.00 2.95
CA SER A 54 1.69 -13.60 2.64
C SER A 54 2.40 -12.83 1.52
N ILE A 55 3.72 -12.68 1.64
CA ILE A 55 4.59 -12.12 0.60
C ILE A 55 5.31 -13.21 -0.21
N MET A 56 5.14 -14.48 0.16
CA MET A 56 5.75 -15.63 -0.51
C MET A 56 4.78 -16.82 -0.53
N ASP A 57 5.10 -17.85 -1.32
CA ASP A 57 4.47 -19.15 -1.19
C ASP A 57 5.13 -19.93 -0.05
N GLY A 58 4.34 -20.59 0.79
CA GLY A 58 4.89 -21.29 1.95
C GLY A 58 3.82 -21.86 2.88
N PHE A 59 4.11 -21.80 4.18
CA PHE A 59 3.24 -22.32 5.22
C PHE A 59 3.06 -21.26 6.31
N ALA A 60 1.84 -20.77 6.46
CA ALA A 60 1.50 -19.96 7.61
C ALA A 60 1.67 -20.81 8.89
N VAL A 61 2.38 -20.25 9.86
CA VAL A 61 2.70 -20.90 11.13
C VAL A 61 2.56 -19.91 12.29
N ARG A 62 2.58 -20.47 13.50
CA ARG A 62 2.92 -19.72 14.70
C ARG A 62 4.44 -19.77 14.86
N ALA A 63 5.13 -18.66 14.73
CA ALA A 63 6.59 -18.57 14.80
C ALA A 63 7.15 -19.22 16.07
N ARG A 64 6.45 -19.09 17.20
CA ARG A 64 6.86 -19.72 18.47
C ARG A 64 6.95 -21.25 18.40
N ASP A 65 6.18 -21.89 17.52
CA ASP A 65 6.16 -23.36 17.38
C ASP A 65 7.42 -23.86 16.63
N THR A 66 8.21 -22.95 16.03
CA THR A 66 9.50 -23.26 15.39
C THR A 66 10.71 -22.87 16.25
N PHE A 67 10.50 -22.31 17.44
CA PHE A 67 11.60 -21.91 18.32
C PHE A 67 12.40 -23.13 18.79
N GLY A 68 13.73 -23.05 18.69
CA GLY A 68 14.63 -24.15 19.01
C GLY A 68 14.78 -25.20 17.89
N ALA A 69 14.06 -25.05 16.77
CA ALA A 69 14.26 -25.89 15.59
C ALA A 69 15.68 -25.69 15.04
N SER A 70 16.31 -26.80 14.69
CA SER A 70 17.64 -26.84 14.08
C SER A 70 17.75 -27.99 13.08
N ALA A 71 18.85 -28.06 12.34
CA ALA A 71 19.06 -29.13 11.36
C ALA A 71 19.05 -30.54 12.00
N SER A 72 19.49 -30.69 13.26
CA SER A 72 19.47 -31.96 13.98
C SER A 72 18.16 -32.20 14.75
N LEU A 73 17.37 -31.14 15.00
CA LEU A 73 16.11 -31.20 15.73
C LEU A 73 15.05 -30.35 15.01
N PRO A 74 14.45 -30.85 13.91
CA PRO A 74 13.43 -30.11 13.18
C PRO A 74 12.13 -30.02 14.00
N ALA A 75 11.40 -28.92 13.83
CA ALA A 75 10.02 -28.81 14.32
C ALA A 75 9.07 -29.51 13.35
N TYR A 76 8.24 -30.41 13.87
CA TYR A 76 7.21 -31.08 13.08
C TYR A 76 5.87 -30.35 13.26
N LEU A 77 5.29 -29.93 12.14
CA LEU A 77 4.00 -29.25 12.10
C LEU A 77 3.02 -30.05 11.24
N LYS A 78 1.76 -30.07 11.66
CA LYS A 78 0.67 -30.72 10.91
C LYS A 78 0.01 -29.73 9.97
N ILE A 79 -0.01 -30.04 8.68
CA ILE A 79 -0.78 -29.24 7.72
C ILE A 79 -2.27 -29.51 7.93
N THR A 80 -3.05 -28.46 8.20
CA THR A 80 -4.50 -28.57 8.49
C THR A 80 -5.39 -27.86 7.49
N GLY A 81 -4.82 -27.18 6.49
CA GLY A 81 -5.58 -26.52 5.43
C GLY A 81 -4.71 -25.81 4.40
N GLU A 82 -5.36 -25.07 3.52
CA GLU A 82 -4.74 -24.23 2.48
C GLU A 82 -5.52 -22.91 2.34
N VAL A 83 -4.80 -21.81 2.09
CA VAL A 83 -5.36 -20.50 1.73
C VAL A 83 -4.85 -20.10 0.35
N LEU A 84 -5.79 -19.88 -0.57
CA LEU A 84 -5.50 -19.42 -1.93
C LEU A 84 -5.46 -17.88 -2.00
N MET A 85 -4.80 -17.37 -3.04
CA MET A 85 -4.73 -15.93 -3.29
C MET A 85 -6.13 -15.35 -3.56
N GLY A 86 -6.44 -14.22 -2.91
CA GLY A 86 -7.71 -13.51 -3.11
C GLY A 86 -8.89 -14.07 -2.32
N GLU A 87 -8.70 -15.14 -1.55
CA GLU A 87 -9.72 -15.71 -0.68
C GLU A 87 -9.60 -15.19 0.75
N THR A 88 -10.73 -14.84 1.35
CA THR A 88 -10.82 -14.63 2.79
C THR A 88 -10.80 -15.97 3.51
N THR A 89 -10.06 -16.07 4.61
CA THR A 89 -9.97 -17.31 5.40
C THR A 89 -10.61 -17.16 6.78
N THR A 90 -11.32 -18.20 7.21
CA THR A 90 -11.79 -18.36 8.60
C THR A 90 -10.96 -19.39 9.37
N LEU A 91 -9.94 -19.96 8.72
CA LEU A 91 -9.04 -20.94 9.31
C LEU A 91 -8.25 -20.31 10.46
N LYS A 92 -7.90 -21.15 11.43
CA LYS A 92 -7.09 -20.78 12.59
C LYS A 92 -5.99 -21.80 12.78
N ILE A 93 -4.80 -21.33 13.18
CA ILE A 93 -3.67 -22.20 13.50
C ILE A 93 -3.65 -22.49 15.00
N SER A 94 -3.63 -23.77 15.35
CA SER A 94 -3.39 -24.26 16.72
C SER A 94 -1.91 -24.58 16.95
N THR A 95 -1.52 -24.91 18.19
CA THR A 95 -0.12 -25.31 18.48
C THR A 95 0.28 -26.54 17.66
N GLY A 96 1.42 -26.46 16.97
CA GLY A 96 1.95 -27.55 16.16
C GLY A 96 1.26 -27.72 14.81
N GLU A 97 0.50 -26.73 14.36
CA GLU A 97 -0.19 -26.74 13.06
C GLU A 97 0.44 -25.74 12.08
N ALA A 98 0.22 -26.01 10.80
CA ALA A 98 0.58 -25.14 9.69
C ALA A 98 -0.54 -25.12 8.66
N ILE A 99 -0.66 -24.03 7.91
CA ILE A 99 -1.62 -23.92 6.79
C ILE A 99 -0.83 -23.53 5.55
N LYS A 100 -1.00 -24.28 4.46
CA LYS A 100 -0.35 -23.96 3.19
C LYS A 100 -0.90 -22.62 2.67
N ILE A 101 -0.05 -21.72 2.21
CA ILE A 101 -0.46 -20.39 1.79
C ILE A 101 0.29 -19.96 0.54
N ALA A 102 -0.43 -19.37 -0.41
CA ALA A 102 0.15 -18.75 -1.60
C ALA A 102 0.46 -17.27 -1.37
N THR A 103 1.31 -16.70 -2.21
CA THR A 103 1.62 -15.27 -2.25
C THR A 103 0.33 -14.45 -2.39
N GLY A 104 0.14 -13.46 -1.51
CA GLY A 104 -1.07 -12.65 -1.44
C GLY A 104 -2.25 -13.30 -0.71
N GLY A 105 -2.13 -14.55 -0.24
CA GLY A 105 -3.14 -15.18 0.60
C GLY A 105 -3.26 -14.50 1.97
N MET A 106 -4.48 -14.44 2.50
CA MET A 106 -4.77 -13.89 3.83
C MET A 106 -4.19 -14.79 4.93
N LEU A 107 -3.44 -14.21 5.87
CA LEU A 107 -2.92 -14.98 7.00
C LEU A 107 -4.09 -15.54 7.84
N PRO A 108 -4.12 -16.86 8.11
CA PRO A 108 -5.08 -17.45 9.05
C PRO A 108 -4.96 -16.86 10.44
N ALA A 109 -6.02 -16.95 11.24
CA ALA A 109 -5.96 -16.45 12.62
C ALA A 109 -4.88 -17.20 13.42
N ASN A 110 -4.19 -16.46 14.30
CA ASN A 110 -3.04 -16.88 15.09
C ASN A 110 -1.73 -17.10 14.32
N ALA A 111 -1.74 -17.06 12.98
CA ALA A 111 -0.49 -17.05 12.23
C ALA A 111 0.22 -15.70 12.41
N ASP A 112 1.54 -15.74 12.64
CA ASP A 112 2.39 -14.55 12.74
C ASP A 112 3.66 -14.66 11.88
N ALA A 113 3.83 -15.77 11.15
CA ALA A 113 4.89 -15.97 10.19
C ALA A 113 4.41 -16.86 9.02
N VAL A 114 5.12 -16.74 7.90
CA VAL A 114 5.07 -17.64 6.74
C VAL A 114 6.49 -18.08 6.41
#